data_AF-Q1D1D6-F1
#
_entry.id   AF-Q1D1D6-F1
#
_cell.length_a   1.000
_cell.length_b   1.000
_cell.length_c   1.000
_cell.angle_alpha   90.00
_cell.angle_beta   90.00
_cell.angle_gamma   90.00
#
_symmetry.space_group_name_H-M   'P 1'
#
loop_
_entity.id
_entity.type
_entity.pdbx_description
1 polymer ?
#
loop_
_entity_poly.entity_id
_entity_poly.type
_entity_poly.pdbx_seq_one_letter_code
_entity_poly.pdbx_strand_id
1 'polypeptide(L)'
;MFKSMILAVAVLGLTACGSDDSEQSAECKKYLACIKATTPEFQATAEVTYGADGSCWNSDETARVCTAACTDGLTQLRGHHPDESACK
;
A
#
# COMPACT_ATOMS: atom_id res chain seq x y z
N MET A 1 -11.28 45.98 39.09
CA MET A 1 -11.28 44.71 39.84
C MET A 1 -10.89 43.62 38.84
N PHE A 2 -9.69 43.05 39.01
CA PHE A 2 -9.06 42.04 38.15
C PHE A 2 -9.52 40.61 38.55
N LYS A 3 -9.29 39.63 37.67
CA LYS A 3 -9.66 38.18 37.71
C LYS A 3 -11.06 37.89 37.16
N SER A 4 -11.29 37.06 36.14
CA SER A 4 -10.57 35.90 35.58
C SER A 4 -10.95 35.84 34.09
N MET A 5 -10.12 35.70 33.05
CA MET A 5 -8.93 34.87 32.80
C MET A 5 -9.09 33.41 33.23
N ILE A 6 -9.96 32.69 32.53
CA ILE A 6 -9.86 31.23 32.37
C ILE A 6 -9.61 30.98 30.90
N LEU A 7 -8.32 30.92 30.55
CA LEU A 7 -7.82 30.41 29.30
C LEU A 7 -8.10 28.90 29.31
N ALA A 8 -9.13 28.45 28.59
CA ALA A 8 -9.33 27.04 28.34
C ALA A 8 -8.24 26.57 27.38
N VAL A 9 -7.12 26.08 27.92
CA VAL A 9 -6.07 25.43 27.15
C VAL A 9 -6.63 24.11 26.67
N ALA A 10 -7.20 24.10 25.47
CA ALA A 10 -7.51 22.91 24.72
C ALA A 10 -6.18 22.22 24.35
N VAL A 11 -5.73 21.29 25.20
CA VAL A 11 -4.66 20.37 24.84
C VAL A 11 -5.26 19.35 23.88
N LEU A 12 -5.33 19.72 22.60
CA LEU A 12 -5.49 18.79 21.50
C LEU A 12 -4.20 17.99 21.39
N GLY A 13 -4.12 16.90 22.17
CA GLY A 13 -3.11 15.87 22.03
C GLY A 13 -3.37 15.04 20.78
N LEU A 14 -3.21 15.64 19.60
CA LEU A 14 -3.02 14.92 18.34
C LEU A 14 -1.55 14.51 18.25
N THR A 15 -1.15 13.50 19.01
CA THR A 15 0.04 12.74 18.66
C THR A 15 -0.34 11.79 17.52
N ALA A 16 -0.47 12.36 16.32
CA ALA A 16 -0.24 11.60 15.10
C ALA A 16 1.27 11.38 15.02
N CYS A 17 1.76 10.32 15.66
CA CYS A 17 3.05 9.76 15.33
C CYS A 17 2.87 9.20 13.91
N GLY A 18 3.24 10.00 12.91
CA GLY A 18 3.36 9.53 11.54
C GLY A 18 4.51 8.55 11.49
N SER A 19 4.20 7.26 11.59
CA SER A 19 5.03 6.26 10.95
C SER A 19 4.83 6.48 9.46
N ASP A 20 5.79 7.11 8.78
CA ASP A 20 5.90 7.18 7.32
C ASP A 20 6.21 5.78 6.72
N ASP A 21 5.55 4.74 7.22
CA ASP A 21 5.50 3.42 6.60
C ASP A 21 4.34 3.47 5.60
N SER A 22 4.69 3.58 4.32
CA SER A 22 3.70 3.57 3.24
C SER A 22 3.05 2.20 3.18
N GLU A 23 1.80 2.05 3.64
CA GLU A 23 1.10 0.76 3.60
C GLU A 23 1.05 0.19 2.16
N GLN A 24 1.19 -1.13 2.03
CA GLN A 24 0.98 -1.84 0.76
C GLN A 24 -0.34 -1.45 0.09
N SER A 25 -0.24 -1.03 -1.16
CA SER A 25 -1.41 -0.63 -1.95
C SER A 25 -2.34 -1.79 -2.27
N ALA A 26 -3.62 -1.48 -2.46
CA ALA A 26 -4.66 -2.45 -2.80
C ALA A 26 -4.40 -3.08 -4.19
N GLU A 27 -3.80 -2.33 -5.09
CA GLU A 27 -3.41 -2.73 -6.43
C GLU A 27 -2.34 -3.82 -6.38
N CYS A 28 -1.31 -3.66 -5.53
CA CYS A 28 -0.29 -4.68 -5.34
C CYS A 28 -0.83 -5.94 -4.65
N LYS A 29 -1.79 -5.81 -3.71
CA LYS A 29 -2.49 -6.97 -3.12
C LYS A 29 -3.19 -7.80 -4.21
N LYS A 30 -3.90 -7.16 -5.14
CA LYS A 30 -4.56 -7.84 -6.27
C LYS A 30 -3.57 -8.43 -7.27
N TYR A 31 -2.51 -7.69 -7.61
CA TYR A 31 -1.45 -8.16 -8.49
C TYR A 31 -0.79 -9.44 -7.96
N LEU A 32 -0.43 -9.48 -6.67
CA LEU A 32 0.17 -10.67 -6.05
C LEU A 32 -0.81 -11.85 -5.97
N ALA A 33 -2.10 -11.60 -5.72
CA ALA A 33 -3.12 -12.63 -5.75
C ALA A 33 -3.25 -13.25 -7.16
N CYS A 34 -3.21 -12.42 -8.20
CA CYS A 34 -3.21 -12.86 -9.59
C CYS A 34 -1.95 -13.69 -9.91
N ILE A 35 -0.75 -13.21 -9.58
CA ILE A 35 0.51 -13.98 -9.74
C ILE A 35 0.41 -15.34 -9.06
N LYS A 36 -0.07 -15.39 -7.83
CA LYS A 36 -0.22 -16.65 -7.09
C LYS A 36 -1.12 -17.64 -7.82
N ALA A 37 -2.15 -17.17 -8.52
CA ALA A 37 -3.08 -18.01 -9.26
C ALA A 37 -2.55 -18.43 -10.63
N THR A 38 -1.86 -17.54 -11.35
CA THR A 38 -1.51 -17.74 -12.77
C THR A 38 -0.07 -18.15 -12.99
N THR A 39 0.85 -17.67 -12.16
CA THR A 39 2.30 -17.82 -12.32
C THR A 39 3.00 -17.98 -10.95
N PRO A 40 2.63 -19.03 -10.18
CA PRO A 40 3.05 -19.20 -8.79
C PRO A 40 4.58 -19.30 -8.62
N GLU A 41 5.32 -19.72 -9.64
CA GLU A 41 6.78 -19.76 -9.64
C GLU A 41 7.43 -18.38 -9.43
N PHE A 42 6.73 -17.29 -9.75
CA PHE A 42 7.21 -15.92 -9.52
C PHE A 42 6.69 -15.29 -8.23
N GLN A 43 5.79 -15.95 -7.49
CA GLN A 43 5.14 -15.37 -6.31
C GLN A 43 6.17 -14.93 -5.26
N ALA A 44 7.11 -15.79 -4.90
CA ALA A 44 8.12 -15.49 -3.88
C ALA A 44 8.98 -14.27 -4.29
N THR A 45 9.38 -14.20 -5.56
CA THR A 45 10.15 -13.07 -6.09
C THR A 45 9.35 -11.78 -6.09
N ALA A 46 8.06 -11.85 -6.43
CA ALA A 46 7.18 -10.68 -6.41
C ALA A 46 6.91 -10.19 -4.99
N GLU A 47 6.77 -11.09 -4.01
CA GLU A 47 6.53 -10.73 -2.60
C GLU A 47 7.71 -10.00 -1.96
N VAL A 48 8.96 -10.30 -2.33
CA VAL A 48 10.15 -9.57 -1.82
C VAL A 48 10.09 -8.07 -2.15
N THR A 49 9.46 -7.71 -3.26
CA THR A 49 9.36 -6.31 -3.70
C THR A 49 8.01 -5.70 -3.33
N TYR A 50 6.91 -6.35 -3.73
CA TYR A 50 5.56 -5.80 -3.66
C TYR A 50 4.75 -6.30 -2.47
N GLY A 51 5.22 -7.31 -1.73
CA GLY A 51 4.58 -7.85 -0.54
C GLY A 51 4.52 -6.81 0.59
N ALA A 52 3.71 -7.05 1.63
CA ALA A 52 3.52 -6.06 2.70
C ALA A 52 4.81 -5.64 3.41
N ASP A 53 5.76 -6.58 3.57
CA ASP A 53 7.09 -6.34 4.11
C ASP A 53 8.16 -6.12 3.02
N GLY A 54 7.72 -5.89 1.79
CA GLY A 54 8.57 -5.76 0.60
C GLY A 54 9.24 -4.39 0.48
N SER A 55 10.24 -4.31 -0.39
CA SER A 55 11.05 -3.10 -0.56
C SER A 55 10.29 -1.86 -1.07
N CYS A 56 9.10 -2.03 -1.64
CA CYS A 56 8.28 -0.95 -2.20
C CYS A 56 7.75 0.07 -1.19
N TRP A 57 7.70 -0.31 0.08
CA TRP A 57 6.92 0.41 1.10
C TRP A 57 7.78 1.27 2.04
N ASN A 58 9.07 1.39 1.73
CA ASN A 58 10.04 2.13 2.55
C ASN A 58 9.98 3.66 2.38
N SER A 59 9.28 4.16 1.36
CA SER A 59 9.03 5.59 1.19
C SER A 59 7.81 5.84 0.31
N ASP A 60 7.16 6.97 0.52
CA ASP A 60 6.02 7.43 -0.27
C ASP A 60 6.28 7.50 -1.78
N GLU A 61 7.49 7.92 -2.17
CA GLU A 61 7.87 7.99 -3.59
C GLU A 61 7.93 6.58 -4.20
N THR A 62 8.59 5.66 -3.51
CA THR A 62 8.74 4.26 -3.97
C THR A 62 7.38 3.56 -4.00
N ALA A 63 6.54 3.80 -2.99
CA ALA A 63 5.21 3.22 -2.88
C ALA A 63 4.31 3.63 -4.05
N ARG A 64 4.38 4.89 -4.50
CA ARG A 64 3.64 5.37 -5.68
C ARG A 64 4.11 4.69 -6.95
N VAL A 65 5.43 4.57 -7.16
CA VAL A 65 6.01 3.89 -8.32
C VAL A 65 5.61 2.42 -8.34
N CYS A 66 5.68 1.73 -7.21
CA CYS A 66 5.29 0.33 -7.10
C CYS A 66 3.79 0.12 -7.32
N THR A 67 2.95 1.03 -6.84
CA THR A 67 1.49 0.98 -7.07
C THR A 67 1.16 1.08 -8.55
N ALA A 68 1.83 1.98 -9.28
CA ALA A 68 1.71 2.07 -10.73
C ALA A 68 2.17 0.77 -11.41
N ALA A 69 3.33 0.23 -11.03
CA ALA A 69 3.85 -1.01 -11.58
C ALA A 69 2.92 -2.21 -11.35
N CYS A 70 2.32 -2.34 -10.16
CA CYS A 70 1.32 -3.38 -9.87
C CYS A 70 0.04 -3.20 -10.69
N THR A 71 -0.40 -1.96 -10.91
CA THR A 71 -1.57 -1.65 -11.75
C THR A 71 -1.34 -2.08 -13.20
N ASP A 72 -0.18 -1.73 -13.76
CA ASP A 72 0.19 -2.09 -15.13
C ASP A 72 0.42 -3.61 -15.25
N GLY A 73 1.09 -4.22 -14.29
CA GLY A 73 1.30 -5.67 -14.23
C GLY A 73 -0.02 -6.44 -14.15
N LEU A 74 -0.95 -6.00 -13.30
CA LEU A 74 -2.28 -6.59 -13.19
C LEU A 74 -3.08 -6.45 -14.48
N THR A 75 -3.00 -5.29 -15.15
CA THR A 75 -3.65 -5.06 -16.45
C THR A 75 -3.13 -6.03 -17.52
N GLN A 76 -1.82 -6.26 -17.56
CA GLN A 76 -1.22 -7.23 -18.47
C GLN A 76 -1.66 -8.66 -18.14
N LEU A 77 -1.59 -9.07 -16.88
CA LEU A 77 -2.02 -10.41 -16.45
C LEU A 77 -3.50 -10.66 -16.75
N ARG A 78 -4.38 -9.67 -16.55
CA ARG A 78 -5.79 -9.73 -16.96
C ARG A 78 -5.96 -10.01 -18.46
N GLY A 79 -5.11 -9.41 -19.29
CA GLY A 79 -5.12 -9.64 -20.74
C GLY A 79 -4.75 -11.07 -21.13
N HIS A 80 -3.84 -11.71 -20.38
CA HIS A 80 -3.43 -13.09 -20.60
C HIS A 80 -4.34 -14.11 -19.91
N HIS A 81 -5.01 -13.72 -18.82
CA HIS A 81 -5.83 -14.58 -17.98
C HIS A 81 -7.22 -13.95 -17.72
N PRO A 82 -8.04 -13.73 -18.77
CA PRO A 82 -9.31 -13.00 -18.65
C PRO A 82 -10.36 -13.72 -17.78
N ASP A 83 -10.29 -15.06 -17.72
CA ASP A 83 -11.22 -15.87 -16.95
C ASP A 83 -10.81 -16.02 -15.47
N GLU A 84 -9.55 -15.73 -15.12
CA GLU A 84 -9.02 -15.90 -13.78
C GLU A 84 -9.61 -14.86 -12.82
N SER A 85 -10.38 -15.33 -11.84
CA SER A 85 -11.06 -14.47 -10.88
C SER A 85 -10.10 -13.70 -9.98
N ALA A 86 -8.96 -14.28 -9.63
CA ALA A 86 -7.95 -13.64 -8.80
C ALA A 86 -7.31 -12.43 -9.50
N CYS A 87 -7.42 -12.37 -10.82
CA CYS A 87 -6.91 -11.26 -11.63
C CYS A 87 -7.92 -10.15 -11.83
N LYS A 88 -9.17 -10.23 -11.36
CA LYS A 88 -10.24 -9.24 -11.65
C LYS A 88 -10.22 -8.00 -10.76
#